data_AF-A0A090CL68-F1
#
_entry.id   AF-A0A090CL68-F1
#
_cell.length_a   1.000
_cell.length_b   1.000
_cell.length_c   1.000
_cell.angle_alpha   90.00
_cell.angle_beta   90.00
_cell.angle_gamma   90.00
#
_symmetry.space_group_name_H-M   'P 1'
#
loop_
_entity.id
_entity.type
_entity.pdbx_description
1 polymer ?
#
loop_
_entity_poly.entity_id
_entity_poly.type
_entity_poly.pdbx_seq_one_letter_code
_entity_poly.pdbx_strand_id
1 'polypeptide(L)'
;MKAASILGSVLLAAVSVQGHVVPQARDTPVEDLASEEPSQITSLLEEAKAKVINQVALNERKMRKRGLTPSCTVDKLRFRREYGSLSTSERLAYVNAVKCLQTLPPLTPASVAPGARSRFDDFIVTHIQQTLNIHFSGNFQPWHRWYVYQYEKALREECGYNGSQPYWDWPKYSSAPQDSPLFNGDPYSLGGNGEYIPHEGPVIVPPPGVGGGNIQLPAGLGGGYVTTGPFANMTINLGPVGGLEGVPAGPLGGLGYNPRGLKRDIGPAMNQRYANWTTVLTLLSQPNIDAFRHVSEGVPYTPEIGPHGGMHYNIGGDPGGDLFTSPGDPAFWVHHGQMDRMWAVWQALGSPFSTTRYTDLGSGPYAHQSWANEPPSPLTPLTEVLDMGYAAPSTTIANVMSTTGGEFCYFYL
;
A
#
# COMPACT_ATOMS: atom_id res chain seq x y z
N MET A 1 63.14 -52.94 14.63
CA MET A 1 62.20 -52.13 13.83
C MET A 1 61.21 -51.49 14.82
N LYS A 2 61.64 -50.52 15.63
CA LYS A 2 61.41 -49.06 15.48
C LYS A 2 59.99 -48.69 15.00
N ALA A 3 59.10 -48.50 15.97
CA ALA A 3 57.85 -47.77 15.82
C ALA A 3 58.15 -46.25 15.75
N ALA A 4 57.60 -45.57 14.76
CA ALA A 4 57.68 -44.12 14.62
C ALA A 4 56.29 -43.53 14.85
N SER A 5 56.16 -42.82 15.96
CA SER A 5 55.04 -41.95 16.31
C SER A 5 55.26 -40.57 15.68
N ILE A 6 54.33 -40.12 14.83
CA ILE A 6 54.29 -38.73 14.34
C ILE A 6 53.14 -38.02 15.08
N LEU A 7 53.52 -37.06 15.93
CA LEU A 7 52.63 -36.09 16.57
C LEU A 7 52.24 -35.03 15.54
N GLY A 8 50.96 -34.98 15.19
CA GLY A 8 50.35 -33.86 14.46
C GLY A 8 49.66 -32.92 15.44
N SER A 9 50.20 -31.73 15.62
CA SER A 9 49.64 -30.64 16.41
C SER A 9 48.42 -30.03 15.72
N VAL A 10 47.24 -30.14 16.36
CA VAL A 10 46.02 -29.43 15.96
C VAL A 10 46.04 -28.05 16.61
N LEU A 11 46.22 -27.00 15.80
CA LEU A 11 45.92 -25.62 16.23
C LEU A 11 44.39 -25.48 16.36
N LEU A 12 43.89 -25.34 17.59
CA LEU A 12 42.56 -24.75 17.81
C LEU A 12 42.67 -23.24 17.54
N ALA A 13 42.15 -22.80 16.39
CA ALA A 13 41.81 -21.40 16.19
C ALA A 13 40.54 -21.10 17.01
N ALA A 14 40.70 -20.38 18.11
CA ALA A 14 39.57 -19.77 18.81
C ALA A 14 38.98 -18.69 17.90
N VAL A 15 37.83 -18.98 17.28
CA VAL A 15 37.04 -17.97 16.59
C VAL A 15 36.39 -17.11 17.68
N SER A 16 36.95 -15.92 17.91
CA SER A 16 36.31 -14.89 18.71
C SER A 16 34.98 -14.54 18.05
N VAL A 17 33.86 -14.85 18.71
CA VAL A 17 32.55 -14.30 18.35
C VAL A 17 32.63 -12.81 18.62
N GLN A 18 32.96 -12.04 17.59
CA GLN A 18 32.72 -10.60 17.62
C GLN A 18 31.20 -10.43 17.66
N GLY A 19 30.71 -9.93 18.80
CA GLY A 19 29.33 -9.51 18.93
C GLY A 19 28.99 -8.57 17.78
N HIS A 20 27.96 -8.92 17.03
CA HIS A 20 27.39 -8.01 16.05
C HIS A 20 26.85 -6.82 16.84
N VAL A 21 27.59 -5.72 16.80
CA VAL A 21 27.08 -4.42 17.24
C VAL A 21 25.94 -4.09 16.28
N VAL A 22 24.72 -4.23 16.77
CA VAL A 22 23.52 -3.66 16.14
C VAL A 22 23.85 -2.19 15.88
N PRO A 23 23.78 -1.69 14.64
CA PRO A 23 23.92 -0.26 14.40
C PRO A 23 22.82 0.43 15.22
N GLN A 24 23.22 1.24 16.19
CA GLN A 24 22.30 2.25 16.72
C GLN A 24 21.74 3.02 15.52
N ALA A 25 20.43 3.29 15.56
CA ALA A 25 19.78 4.20 14.63
C ALA A 25 20.69 5.43 14.48
N ARG A 26 21.28 5.61 13.29
CA ARG A 26 22.09 6.79 13.05
C ARG A 26 21.11 7.96 13.09
N ASP A 27 21.42 9.00 13.87
CA ASP A 27 20.81 10.33 13.78
C ASP A 27 21.16 10.98 12.42
N THR A 28 20.89 10.27 11.33
CA THR A 28 21.04 10.77 9.98
C THR A 28 19.85 11.69 9.74
N PRO A 29 20.06 12.98 9.41
CA PRO A 29 18.97 13.85 9.01
C PRO A 29 18.12 13.18 7.94
N VAL A 30 16.79 13.27 8.05
CA VAL A 30 15.84 12.70 7.08
C VAL A 30 16.16 13.13 5.64
N GLU A 31 16.68 14.34 5.48
CA GLU A 31 17.11 14.91 4.20
C GLU A 31 18.24 14.09 3.55
N ASP A 32 19.17 13.56 4.35
CA ASP A 32 20.31 12.77 3.88
C ASP A 32 19.91 11.31 3.53
N LEU A 33 18.72 10.87 3.95
CA LEU A 33 18.15 9.57 3.58
C LEU A 33 17.36 9.62 2.26
N ALA A 34 16.93 10.81 1.84
CA ALA A 34 16.13 10.96 0.64
C ALA A 34 17.03 10.81 -0.62
N SER A 35 16.70 9.86 -1.48
CA SER A 35 17.32 9.77 -2.80
C SER A 35 16.82 10.90 -3.72
N GLU A 36 17.72 11.40 -4.55
CA GLU A 36 17.38 12.42 -5.55
C GLU A 36 16.43 11.84 -6.60
N GLU A 37 15.31 12.51 -6.83
CA GLU A 37 14.36 12.13 -7.89
C GLU A 37 15.00 12.38 -9.26
N PRO A 38 15.04 11.38 -10.16
CA PRO A 38 15.53 11.58 -11.51
C PRO A 38 14.74 12.67 -12.25
N SER A 39 15.44 13.60 -12.90
CA SER A 39 14.83 14.72 -13.63
C SER A 39 13.78 14.29 -14.67
N GLN A 40 13.93 13.11 -15.26
CA GLN A 40 12.93 12.51 -16.16
C GLN A 40 11.61 12.26 -15.43
N ILE A 41 11.64 11.74 -14.21
CA ILE A 41 10.45 11.47 -13.39
C ILE A 41 9.80 12.80 -12.99
N THR A 42 10.58 13.77 -12.51
CA THR A 42 10.08 15.11 -12.21
C THR A 42 9.37 15.74 -13.40
N SER A 43 9.95 15.60 -14.60
CA SER A 43 9.35 16.13 -15.84
C SER A 43 8.01 15.48 -16.16
N LEU A 44 7.91 14.15 -16.02
CA LEU A 44 6.66 13.41 -16.24
C LEU A 44 5.58 13.79 -15.22
N LEU A 45 5.94 13.97 -13.96
CA LEU A 45 5.02 14.37 -12.90
C LEU A 45 4.46 15.78 -13.14
N GLU A 46 5.31 16.75 -13.48
CA GLU A 46 4.88 18.11 -13.80
C GLU A 46 4.05 18.17 -15.09
N GLU A 47 4.39 17.35 -16.11
CA GLU A 47 3.56 17.23 -17.32
C GLU A 47 2.15 16.71 -16.97
N ALA A 48 2.07 15.62 -16.20
CA ALA A 48 0.80 15.02 -15.80
C ALA A 48 -0.08 16.01 -15.01
N LYS A 49 0.52 16.71 -14.06
CA LYS A 49 -0.13 17.75 -13.25
C LYS A 49 -0.63 18.90 -14.11
N ALA A 50 0.19 19.42 -15.01
CA ALA A 50 -0.21 20.48 -15.93
C ALA A 50 -1.37 20.05 -16.83
N LYS A 51 -1.34 18.82 -17.35
CA LYS A 51 -2.45 18.25 -18.13
C LYS A 51 -3.75 18.17 -17.32
N VAL A 52 -3.70 17.71 -16.07
CA VAL A 52 -4.88 17.62 -15.21
C VAL A 52 -5.47 19.00 -14.89
N ILE A 53 -4.64 19.97 -14.50
CA ILE A 53 -5.10 21.34 -14.22
C ILE A 53 -5.77 21.94 -15.47
N ASN A 54 -5.15 21.77 -16.65
CA ASN A 54 -5.72 22.23 -17.91
C ASN A 54 -7.05 21.54 -18.23
N GLN A 55 -7.14 20.23 -17.99
CA GLN A 55 -8.35 19.44 -18.21
C GLN A 55 -9.49 19.89 -17.30
N VAL A 56 -9.21 20.15 -16.02
CA VAL A 56 -10.19 20.69 -15.06
C VAL A 56 -10.70 22.06 -15.52
N ALA A 57 -9.80 22.98 -15.88
CA ALA A 57 -10.17 24.30 -16.37
C ALA A 57 -11.03 24.23 -17.66
N LEU A 58 -10.71 23.31 -18.57
CA LEU A 58 -11.50 23.09 -19.79
C LEU A 58 -12.88 22.51 -19.48
N ASN A 59 -12.97 21.51 -18.60
CA ASN A 59 -14.22 20.89 -18.19
C ASN A 59 -15.13 21.89 -17.48
N GLU A 60 -14.58 22.67 -16.55
CA GLU A 60 -15.28 23.76 -15.90
C GLU A 60 -15.91 24.73 -16.91
N ARG A 61 -15.12 25.22 -17.88
CA ARG A 61 -15.64 26.11 -18.94
C ARG A 61 -16.75 25.46 -19.76
N LYS A 62 -16.61 24.18 -20.12
CA LYS A 62 -17.62 23.43 -20.88
C LYS A 62 -18.92 23.25 -20.09
N MET A 63 -18.84 22.91 -18.80
CA MET A 63 -20.01 22.73 -17.94
C MET A 63 -20.75 24.05 -17.71
N ARG A 64 -20.03 25.13 -17.40
CA ARG A 64 -20.63 26.45 -17.22
C ARG A 64 -21.34 26.95 -18.47
N LYS A 65 -20.77 26.72 -19.67
CA LYS A 65 -21.43 27.02 -20.96
C LYS A 65 -22.75 26.26 -21.16
N ARG A 66 -22.91 25.09 -20.53
CA ARG A 66 -24.13 24.28 -20.56
C ARG A 66 -25.11 24.61 -19.43
N GLY A 67 -24.82 25.64 -18.62
CA GLY A 67 -25.63 25.98 -17.44
C GLY A 67 -25.50 25.00 -16.28
N LEU A 68 -24.45 24.16 -16.26
CA LEU A 68 -24.20 23.19 -15.20
C LEU A 68 -23.15 23.71 -14.22
N THR A 69 -23.34 23.40 -12.93
CA THR A 69 -22.36 23.68 -11.88
C THR A 69 -21.32 22.56 -11.82
N PRO A 70 -20.03 22.85 -12.08
CA PRO A 70 -18.98 21.84 -11.97
C PRO A 70 -18.73 21.44 -10.51
N SER A 71 -18.65 20.14 -10.24
CA SER A 71 -18.26 19.61 -8.93
C SER A 71 -16.77 19.86 -8.65
N CYS A 72 -15.93 19.69 -9.67
CA CYS A 72 -14.49 19.96 -9.61
C CYS A 72 -14.11 21.19 -10.44
N THR A 73 -13.34 22.08 -9.83
CA THR A 73 -12.81 23.33 -10.41
C THR A 73 -11.36 23.50 -9.96
N VAL A 74 -10.60 24.36 -10.63
CA VAL A 74 -9.16 24.53 -10.33
C VAL A 74 -8.93 24.99 -8.88
N ASP A 75 -9.81 25.84 -8.35
CA ASP A 75 -9.76 26.33 -6.97
C ASP A 75 -10.17 25.27 -5.93
N LYS A 76 -10.92 24.24 -6.32
CA LYS A 76 -11.34 23.14 -5.44
C LYS A 76 -10.41 21.94 -5.51
N LEU A 77 -9.49 21.92 -6.48
CA LEU A 77 -8.58 20.79 -6.69
C LEU A 77 -7.66 20.63 -5.49
N ARG A 78 -7.81 19.51 -4.78
CA ARG A 78 -6.93 19.15 -3.66
C ARG A 78 -5.71 18.42 -4.16
N PHE A 79 -4.56 18.69 -3.53
CA PHE A 79 -3.35 17.95 -3.82
C PHE A 79 -3.01 17.01 -2.67
N ARG A 80 -2.85 15.72 -3.00
CA ARG A 80 -2.26 14.70 -2.14
C ARG A 80 -0.74 14.80 -2.24
N ARG A 81 -0.04 14.73 -1.10
CA ARG A 81 1.40 15.03 -0.99
C ARG A 81 2.15 13.87 -0.34
N GLU A 82 3.43 13.76 -0.65
CA GLU A 82 4.33 12.78 -0.03
C GLU A 82 4.40 13.01 1.48
N TYR A 83 4.28 11.94 2.28
CA TYR A 83 4.18 12.02 3.74
C TYR A 83 5.33 12.79 4.38
N GLY A 84 6.57 12.54 3.96
CA GLY A 84 7.76 13.25 4.43
C GLY A 84 7.85 14.72 4.01
N SER A 85 7.08 15.14 3.01
CA SER A 85 6.98 16.55 2.58
C SER A 85 5.96 17.36 3.39
N LEU A 86 5.16 16.69 4.23
CA LEU A 86 4.24 17.34 5.15
C LEU A 86 5.00 17.92 6.36
N SER A 87 4.52 19.07 6.83
CA SER A 87 4.97 19.62 8.11
C SER A 87 4.64 18.68 9.27
N THR A 88 5.32 18.85 10.40
CA THR A 88 5.07 18.05 11.60
C THR A 88 3.63 18.20 12.11
N SER A 89 3.02 19.40 11.99
CA SER A 89 1.63 19.62 12.36
C SER A 89 0.65 18.92 11.42
N GLU A 90 0.92 18.90 10.11
CA GLU A 90 0.12 18.16 9.13
C GLU A 90 0.21 16.64 9.37
N ARG A 91 1.42 16.10 9.61
CA ARG A 91 1.61 14.69 9.96
C ARG A 91 0.90 14.33 11.27
N LEU A 92 1.02 15.17 12.30
CA LEU A 92 0.30 14.97 13.56
C LEU A 92 -1.22 14.97 13.36
N ALA A 93 -1.75 15.87 12.53
CA ALA A 93 -3.18 15.93 12.24
C ALA A 93 -3.68 14.66 11.55
N TYR A 94 -2.90 14.10 10.61
CA TYR A 94 -3.22 12.82 9.98
C TYR A 94 -3.21 11.67 11.00
N VAL A 95 -2.12 11.54 11.77
CA VAL A 95 -1.99 10.51 12.83
C VAL A 95 -3.16 10.56 13.81
N ASN A 96 -3.53 11.75 14.28
CA ASN A 96 -4.64 11.93 15.22
C ASN A 96 -5.98 11.51 14.61
N ALA A 97 -6.21 11.79 13.32
CA ALA A 97 -7.42 11.37 12.62
C ALA A 97 -7.50 9.84 12.50
N VAL A 98 -6.40 9.16 12.15
CA VAL A 98 -6.35 7.69 12.11
C VAL A 98 -6.67 7.10 13.48
N LYS A 99 -6.06 7.63 14.54
CA LYS A 99 -6.32 7.19 15.92
C LYS A 99 -7.77 7.44 16.35
N CYS A 100 -8.38 8.54 15.91
CA CYS A 100 -9.81 8.78 16.11
C CYS A 100 -10.66 7.71 15.42
N LEU A 101 -10.35 7.34 14.17
CA LEU A 101 -11.11 6.31 13.46
C LEU A 101 -11.03 4.93 14.14
N GLN A 102 -9.92 4.67 14.85
CA GLN A 102 -9.73 3.47 15.67
C GLN A 102 -10.53 3.48 16.99
N THR A 103 -11.09 4.62 17.42
CA THR A 103 -11.91 4.71 18.64
C THR A 103 -13.41 4.81 18.37
N LEU A 104 -13.81 5.24 17.17
CA LEU A 104 -15.22 5.30 16.78
C LEU A 104 -15.81 3.89 16.68
N PRO A 105 -17.08 3.67 17.09
CA PRO A 105 -17.70 2.35 17.06
C PRO A 105 -17.89 1.82 15.63
N PRO A 106 -17.78 0.50 15.40
CA PRO A 106 -17.92 -0.08 14.07
C PRO A 106 -19.37 0.01 13.57
N LEU A 107 -19.53 0.18 12.26
CA LEU A 107 -20.82 0.13 11.57
C LEU A 107 -21.18 -1.30 11.11
N THR A 108 -20.17 -2.15 10.90
CA THR A 108 -20.39 -3.54 10.52
C THR A 108 -21.13 -4.27 11.64
N PRO A 109 -22.28 -4.90 11.36
CA PRO A 109 -23.00 -5.68 12.37
C PRO A 109 -22.13 -6.80 12.94
N ALA A 110 -22.21 -7.04 14.25
CA ALA A 110 -21.45 -8.12 14.90
C ALA A 110 -21.79 -9.52 14.35
N SER A 111 -22.95 -9.70 13.71
CA SER A 111 -23.31 -10.94 13.01
C SER A 111 -22.53 -11.16 11.71
N VAL A 112 -21.93 -10.11 11.14
CA VAL A 112 -21.11 -10.17 9.93
C VAL A 112 -19.63 -10.31 10.31
N ALA A 113 -19.14 -9.49 11.23
CA ALA A 113 -17.76 -9.52 11.70
C ALA A 113 -17.69 -9.27 13.21
N PRO A 114 -17.82 -10.32 14.06
CA PRO A 114 -17.80 -10.16 15.51
C PRO A 114 -16.43 -9.72 16.04
N GLY A 115 -15.39 -9.70 15.21
CA GLY A 115 -14.08 -9.15 15.53
C GLY A 115 -13.95 -7.64 15.37
N ALA A 116 -14.82 -6.98 14.60
CA ALA A 116 -14.73 -5.53 14.40
C ALA A 116 -15.00 -4.77 15.72
N ARG A 117 -14.13 -3.82 16.08
CA ARG A 117 -14.26 -2.99 17.29
C ARG A 117 -14.23 -1.50 17.00
N SER A 118 -13.93 -1.11 15.77
CA SER A 118 -13.81 0.30 15.39
C SER A 118 -14.27 0.59 13.97
N ARG A 119 -14.51 1.87 13.65
CA ARG A 119 -14.70 2.34 12.27
C ARG A 119 -13.53 1.98 11.36
N PHE A 120 -12.31 2.01 11.90
CA PHE A 120 -11.12 1.55 11.19
C PHE A 120 -11.23 0.06 10.81
N ASP A 121 -11.77 -0.78 11.71
CA ASP A 121 -11.97 -2.21 11.43
C ASP A 121 -13.01 -2.47 10.33
N ASP A 122 -14.00 -1.60 10.13
CA ASP A 122 -14.99 -1.79 9.05
C ASP A 122 -14.32 -1.79 7.66
N PHE A 123 -13.30 -0.95 7.47
CA PHE A 123 -12.49 -0.95 6.26
C PHE A 123 -11.74 -2.30 6.10
N ILE A 124 -11.14 -2.81 7.18
CA ILE A 124 -10.46 -4.11 7.17
C ILE A 124 -11.43 -5.25 6.83
N VAL A 125 -12.66 -5.23 7.39
CA VAL A 125 -13.68 -6.23 7.07
C VAL A 125 -14.01 -6.25 5.58
N THR A 126 -14.27 -5.09 4.97
CA THR A 126 -14.62 -5.05 3.55
C THR A 126 -13.48 -5.55 2.67
N HIS A 127 -12.23 -5.29 3.07
CA HIS A 127 -11.07 -5.79 2.35
C HIS A 127 -10.95 -7.31 2.46
N ILE A 128 -11.04 -7.88 3.68
CA ILE A 128 -11.02 -9.34 3.92
C ILE A 128 -12.06 -10.05 3.05
N GLN A 129 -13.29 -9.53 3.02
CA GLN A 129 -14.40 -10.16 2.31
C GLN A 129 -14.25 -10.14 0.79
N GLN A 130 -13.50 -9.18 0.24
CA GLN A 130 -13.43 -8.94 -1.19
C GLN A 130 -12.07 -9.23 -1.81
N THR A 131 -11.03 -9.56 -1.02
CA THR A 131 -9.64 -9.75 -1.47
C THR A 131 -9.49 -10.48 -2.81
N LEU A 132 -10.23 -11.57 -3.04
CA LEU A 132 -10.12 -12.40 -4.25
C LEU A 132 -10.76 -11.78 -5.51
N ASN A 133 -11.56 -10.72 -5.37
CA ASN A 133 -12.23 -10.01 -6.47
C ASN A 133 -11.68 -8.58 -6.67
N ILE A 134 -10.72 -8.16 -5.84
CA ILE A 134 -10.15 -6.80 -5.84
C ILE A 134 -8.64 -6.81 -6.08
N HIS A 135 -8.01 -7.97 -6.23
CA HIS A 135 -6.60 -8.14 -6.58
C HIS A 135 -6.47 -9.03 -7.80
N PHE A 136 -5.48 -8.74 -8.64
CA PHE A 136 -5.25 -9.38 -9.94
C PHE A 136 -6.52 -9.41 -10.80
N SER A 137 -7.33 -8.35 -10.73
CA SER A 137 -8.65 -8.25 -11.33
C SER A 137 -8.86 -6.86 -11.96
N GLY A 138 -9.89 -6.76 -12.81
CA GLY A 138 -10.27 -5.50 -13.45
C GLY A 138 -10.71 -4.42 -12.45
N ASN A 139 -11.03 -4.85 -11.23
CA ASN A 139 -11.44 -4.01 -10.12
C ASN A 139 -10.27 -3.38 -9.37
N PHE A 140 -9.04 -3.90 -9.47
CA PHE A 140 -7.96 -3.55 -8.54
C PHE A 140 -7.71 -2.04 -8.38
N GLN A 141 -7.34 -1.34 -9.45
CA GLN A 141 -7.11 0.11 -9.39
C GLN A 141 -8.37 0.91 -9.00
N PRO A 142 -9.53 0.75 -9.67
CA PRO A 142 -10.70 1.57 -9.34
C PRO A 142 -11.25 1.29 -7.93
N TRP A 143 -11.23 0.04 -7.46
CA TRP A 143 -11.65 -0.33 -6.10
C TRP A 143 -10.74 0.31 -5.07
N HIS A 144 -9.41 0.19 -5.19
CA HIS A 144 -8.47 0.76 -4.22
C HIS A 144 -8.47 2.30 -4.24
N ARG A 145 -8.69 2.93 -5.40
CA ARG A 145 -8.89 4.39 -5.49
C ARG A 145 -10.12 4.82 -4.67
N TRP A 146 -11.26 4.15 -4.85
CA TRP A 146 -12.48 4.44 -4.10
C TRP A 146 -12.28 4.18 -2.61
N TYR A 147 -11.67 3.05 -2.26
CA TYR A 147 -11.39 2.64 -0.89
C TYR A 147 -10.54 3.67 -0.13
N VAL A 148 -9.43 4.13 -0.74
CA VAL A 148 -8.56 5.17 -0.15
C VAL A 148 -9.28 6.52 -0.07
N TYR A 149 -10.07 6.90 -1.08
CA TYR A 149 -10.86 8.13 -1.01
C TYR A 149 -11.93 8.09 0.09
N GLN A 150 -12.60 6.96 0.27
CA GLN A 150 -13.62 6.81 1.31
C GLN A 150 -13.01 6.76 2.70
N TYR A 151 -11.82 6.19 2.86
CA TYR A 151 -11.04 6.31 4.08
C TYR A 151 -10.67 7.77 4.38
N GLU A 152 -10.15 8.50 3.39
CA GLU A 152 -9.89 9.94 3.52
C GLU A 152 -11.16 10.71 3.93
N LYS A 153 -12.29 10.42 3.29
CA LYS A 153 -13.59 11.03 3.61
C LYS A 153 -14.00 10.75 5.05
N ALA A 154 -13.88 9.51 5.53
CA ALA A 154 -14.14 9.15 6.92
C ALA A 154 -13.22 9.92 7.90
N LEU A 155 -11.91 10.03 7.61
CA LEU A 155 -11.01 10.84 8.42
C LEU A 155 -11.45 12.30 8.51
N ARG A 156 -11.93 12.87 7.40
CA ARG A 156 -12.33 14.28 7.31
C ARG A 156 -13.68 14.55 7.96
N GLU A 157 -14.67 13.70 7.68
CA GLU A 157 -16.07 13.92 8.08
C GLU A 157 -16.37 13.37 9.48
N GLU A 158 -15.71 12.28 9.90
CA GLU A 158 -15.95 11.64 11.21
C GLU A 158 -14.90 12.03 12.25
N CYS A 159 -13.69 12.42 11.82
CA CYS A 159 -12.55 12.72 12.71
C CYS A 159 -11.95 14.12 12.55
N GLY A 160 -12.57 15.00 11.76
CA GLY A 160 -12.18 16.41 11.66
C GLY A 160 -10.84 16.67 10.96
N TYR A 161 -10.32 15.71 10.18
CA TYR A 161 -9.13 15.92 9.38
C TYR A 161 -9.39 16.97 8.28
N ASN A 162 -8.51 17.97 8.15
CA ASN A 162 -8.65 19.03 7.14
C ASN A 162 -7.70 18.86 5.95
N GLY A 163 -6.68 18.02 6.10
CA GLY A 163 -5.70 17.72 5.06
C GLY A 163 -6.27 16.80 3.97
N SER A 164 -5.36 16.32 3.11
CA SER A 164 -5.65 15.30 2.10
C SER A 164 -4.93 14.00 2.45
N GLN A 165 -5.33 12.88 1.85
CA GLN A 165 -4.63 11.60 2.02
C GLN A 165 -3.16 11.72 1.57
N PRO A 166 -2.17 11.48 2.46
CA PRO A 166 -0.77 11.44 2.05
C PRO A 166 -0.42 10.16 1.33
N TYR A 167 0.72 10.15 0.64
CA TYR A 167 1.26 8.97 -0.02
C TYR A 167 2.71 8.69 0.37
N TRP A 168 3.15 7.44 0.19
CA TRP A 168 4.52 6.99 0.40
C TRP A 168 5.27 6.93 -0.93
N ASP A 169 6.19 7.88 -1.18
CA ASP A 169 7.04 7.80 -2.37
C ASP A 169 8.14 6.74 -2.18
N TRP A 170 7.85 5.50 -2.59
CA TRP A 170 8.68 4.33 -2.31
C TRP A 170 10.17 4.51 -2.61
N PRO A 171 10.59 5.12 -3.74
CA PRO A 171 12.01 5.20 -4.06
C PRO A 171 12.78 6.16 -3.14
N LYS A 172 12.09 7.19 -2.62
CA LYS A 172 12.69 8.30 -1.87
C LYS A 172 13.50 7.80 -0.69
N TYR A 173 13.01 6.80 0.05
CA TYR A 173 13.68 6.24 1.22
C TYR A 173 14.12 4.78 1.04
N SER A 174 14.25 4.30 -0.21
CA SER A 174 14.42 2.87 -0.51
C SER A 174 15.65 2.20 0.14
N SER A 175 16.71 2.95 0.42
CA SER A 175 17.93 2.44 1.09
C SER A 175 17.80 2.27 2.61
N ALA A 176 16.83 2.94 3.22
CA ALA A 176 16.58 2.90 4.65
C ALA A 176 15.12 3.23 4.97
N PRO A 177 14.14 2.45 4.48
CA PRO A 177 12.73 2.76 4.65
C PRO A 177 12.32 2.81 6.13
N GLN A 178 12.98 2.00 6.97
CA GLN A 178 12.77 1.98 8.42
C GLN A 178 13.09 3.32 9.11
N ASP A 179 13.95 4.14 8.50
CA ASP A 179 14.38 5.44 9.04
C ASP A 179 13.61 6.62 8.41
N SER A 180 12.65 6.32 7.52
CA SER A 180 11.83 7.35 6.84
C SER A 180 10.89 8.07 7.82
N PRO A 181 10.35 9.25 7.45
CA PRO A 181 9.33 9.95 8.24
C PRO A 181 8.07 9.13 8.57
N LEU A 182 7.84 8.04 7.85
CA LEU A 182 6.76 7.10 8.09
C LEU A 182 7.06 6.14 9.24
N PHE A 183 8.32 5.75 9.44
CA PHE A 183 8.70 4.59 10.26
C PHE A 183 9.80 4.87 11.28
N ASN A 184 10.29 6.11 11.38
CA ASN A 184 11.32 6.52 12.35
C ASN A 184 10.87 6.50 13.83
N GLY A 185 9.60 6.18 14.11
CA GLY A 185 9.06 6.11 15.47
C GLY A 185 8.84 7.46 16.18
N ASP A 186 8.99 8.59 15.48
CA ASP A 186 8.72 9.91 16.04
C ASP A 186 7.20 10.11 16.33
N PRO A 187 6.80 11.13 17.12
CA PRO A 187 5.38 11.38 17.44
C PRO A 187 4.47 11.69 16.25
N TYR A 188 5.05 11.87 15.06
CA TYR A 188 4.40 12.24 13.80
C TYR A 188 4.55 11.14 12.75
N SER A 189 5.09 9.97 13.10
CA SER A 189 5.24 8.82 12.21
C SER A 189 4.00 7.92 12.25
N LEU A 190 4.00 6.89 11.41
CA LEU A 190 3.01 5.79 11.47
C LEU A 190 3.47 4.67 12.40
N GLY A 191 4.29 4.99 13.41
CA GLY A 191 4.95 4.03 14.30
C GLY A 191 6.42 3.83 13.94
N GLY A 192 7.06 2.92 14.65
CA GLY A 192 8.41 2.43 14.37
C GLY A 192 8.44 1.21 13.44
N ASN A 193 9.63 0.63 13.31
CA ASN A 193 9.78 -0.77 12.95
C ASN A 193 9.40 -1.69 14.13
N GLY A 194 9.25 -2.99 13.85
CA GLY A 194 9.13 -4.00 14.89
C GLY A 194 10.46 -4.25 15.60
N GLU A 195 10.41 -4.75 16.83
CA GLU A 195 11.60 -5.30 17.50
C GLU A 195 12.31 -6.31 16.59
N TYR A 196 13.63 -6.27 16.56
CA TYR A 196 14.40 -7.18 15.72
C TYR A 196 14.29 -8.62 16.24
N ILE A 197 13.92 -9.54 15.34
CA ILE A 197 13.90 -10.98 15.59
C ILE A 197 14.70 -11.63 14.44
N PRO A 198 15.77 -12.41 14.70
CA PRO A 198 16.49 -13.10 13.62
C PRO A 198 15.59 -14.09 12.86
N HIS A 199 15.54 -13.98 11.53
CA HIS A 199 14.78 -14.87 10.66
C HIS A 199 15.24 -14.75 9.19
N GLU A 200 14.76 -15.66 8.34
CA GLU A 200 15.10 -15.72 6.91
C GLU A 200 14.13 -14.92 6.01
N GLY A 201 13.14 -14.27 6.60
CA GLY A 201 12.07 -13.55 5.90
C GLY A 201 10.79 -14.38 5.74
N PRO A 202 9.68 -13.75 5.31
CA PRO A 202 8.40 -14.43 5.15
C PRO A 202 8.37 -15.31 3.89
N VAL A 203 7.58 -16.38 3.95
CA VAL A 203 7.27 -17.23 2.80
C VAL A 203 5.82 -16.98 2.40
N ILE A 204 5.62 -16.44 1.20
CA ILE A 204 4.28 -16.27 0.62
C ILE A 204 3.76 -17.64 0.21
N VAL A 205 2.52 -17.94 0.59
CA VAL A 205 1.78 -19.14 0.14
C VAL A 205 0.59 -18.72 -0.73
N PRO A 206 0.29 -19.43 -1.83
CA PRO A 206 -0.90 -19.15 -2.63
C PRO A 206 -2.19 -19.23 -1.80
N PRO A 207 -3.20 -18.40 -2.07
CA PRO A 207 -4.49 -18.51 -1.41
C PRO A 207 -5.15 -19.90 -1.62
N PRO A 208 -5.98 -20.38 -0.68
CA PRO A 208 -6.70 -21.62 -0.86
C PRO A 208 -7.54 -21.62 -2.15
N GLY A 209 -7.41 -22.68 -2.96
CA GLY A 209 -8.12 -22.82 -4.24
C GLY A 209 -7.46 -22.13 -5.43
N VAL A 210 -6.32 -21.47 -5.20
CA VAL A 210 -5.51 -20.78 -6.21
C VAL A 210 -4.21 -21.57 -6.43
N GLY A 211 -3.77 -21.77 -7.68
CA GLY A 211 -2.55 -22.53 -8.00
C GLY A 211 -1.26 -21.80 -7.59
N GLY A 212 -0.08 -22.44 -7.71
CA GLY A 212 1.22 -21.77 -7.54
C GLY A 212 2.18 -22.41 -6.53
N GLY A 213 3.42 -21.91 -6.49
CA GLY A 213 4.45 -22.32 -5.53
C GLY A 213 4.73 -21.25 -4.46
N ASN A 214 5.38 -21.66 -3.38
CA ASN A 214 5.79 -20.76 -2.31
C ASN A 214 6.90 -19.80 -2.78
N ILE A 215 6.90 -18.57 -2.26
CA ILE A 215 7.91 -17.55 -2.59
C ILE A 215 8.60 -17.09 -1.29
N GLN A 216 9.89 -17.41 -1.15
CA GLN A 216 10.71 -16.89 -0.05
C GLN A 216 11.11 -15.43 -0.35
N LEU A 217 10.81 -14.54 0.58
CA LEU A 217 11.25 -13.15 0.55
C LEU A 217 12.41 -12.91 1.51
N PRO A 218 13.28 -11.91 1.24
CA PRO A 218 14.31 -11.52 2.19
C PRO A 218 13.70 -10.97 3.49
N ALA A 219 14.39 -11.20 4.60
CA ALA A 219 14.08 -10.57 5.89
C ALA A 219 14.27 -9.04 5.86
N GLY A 220 13.47 -8.34 6.65
CA GLY A 220 13.70 -6.96 6.99
C GLY A 220 14.64 -6.81 8.19
N LEU A 221 14.49 -5.68 8.89
CA LEU A 221 15.28 -5.32 10.06
C LEU A 221 14.45 -5.34 11.36
N GLY A 222 13.27 -5.97 11.34
CA GLY A 222 12.33 -6.06 12.45
C GLY A 222 11.90 -7.51 12.71
N GLY A 223 10.60 -7.75 12.70
CA GLY A 223 9.95 -9.07 12.88
C GLY A 223 9.03 -9.13 14.10
N GLY A 224 9.30 -8.31 15.12
CA GLY A 224 8.57 -8.24 16.39
C GLY A 224 7.53 -7.14 16.45
N TYR A 225 7.10 -6.80 17.67
CA TYR A 225 6.10 -5.77 17.92
C TYR A 225 6.67 -4.37 17.68
N VAL A 226 5.83 -3.47 17.17
CA VAL A 226 6.16 -2.04 17.07
C VAL A 226 6.13 -1.44 18.48
N THR A 227 7.23 -0.86 18.93
CA THR A 227 7.37 -0.33 20.31
C THR A 227 7.50 1.19 20.39
N THR A 228 7.62 1.88 19.25
CA THR A 228 7.78 3.34 19.18
C THR A 228 6.72 4.00 18.29
N GLY A 229 6.57 5.32 18.46
CA GLY A 229 5.62 6.15 17.72
C GLY A 229 4.15 5.98 18.14
N PRO A 230 3.23 6.67 17.44
CA PRO A 230 1.84 6.85 17.89
C PRO A 230 0.99 5.56 17.93
N PHE A 231 1.46 4.51 17.27
CA PHE A 231 0.78 3.23 17.07
C PHE A 231 1.47 2.04 17.78
N ALA A 232 2.45 2.28 18.66
CA ALA A 232 3.14 1.21 19.41
C ALA A 232 2.18 0.31 20.21
N ASN A 233 1.11 0.88 20.77
CA ASN A 233 0.09 0.14 21.54
C ASN A 233 -1.16 -0.17 20.72
N MET A 234 -1.07 -0.12 19.39
CA MET A 234 -2.21 -0.41 18.51
C MET A 234 -2.60 -1.89 18.65
N THR A 235 -3.90 -2.14 18.81
CA THR A 235 -4.46 -3.49 18.82
C THR A 235 -5.03 -3.81 17.44
N ILE A 236 -4.57 -4.91 16.86
CA ILE A 236 -5.11 -5.54 15.66
C ILE A 236 -6.21 -6.51 16.09
N ASN A 237 -7.47 -6.24 15.69
CA ASN A 237 -8.64 -7.01 16.16
C ASN A 237 -9.04 -8.17 15.23
N LEU A 238 -8.74 -8.04 13.94
CA LEU A 238 -9.14 -8.95 12.86
C LEU A 238 -7.93 -9.71 12.32
N GLY A 239 -8.19 -10.75 11.53
CA GLY A 239 -7.15 -11.59 10.96
C GLY A 239 -6.40 -12.44 11.99
N PRO A 240 -5.24 -13.01 11.60
CA PRO A 240 -4.79 -13.14 10.21
C PRO A 240 -5.80 -13.95 9.37
N VAL A 241 -5.69 -13.94 8.05
CA VAL A 241 -6.50 -14.83 7.19
C VAL A 241 -5.60 -15.86 6.55
N GLY A 242 -4.46 -15.44 6.03
CA GLY A 242 -3.52 -16.32 5.35
C GLY A 242 -2.73 -15.59 4.27
N GLY A 243 -1.96 -16.37 3.51
CA GLY A 243 -1.02 -15.86 2.51
C GLY A 243 0.44 -15.88 2.97
N LEU A 244 0.69 -16.22 4.23
CA LEU A 244 2.03 -16.45 4.77
C LEU A 244 2.17 -17.83 5.43
N GLU A 245 3.28 -18.51 5.15
CA GLU A 245 3.61 -19.79 5.78
C GLU A 245 3.73 -19.64 7.31
N GLY A 246 3.18 -20.59 8.06
CA GLY A 246 3.28 -20.59 9.52
C GLY A 246 2.37 -19.56 10.23
N VAL A 247 1.55 -18.80 9.50
CA VAL A 247 0.58 -17.85 10.06
C VAL A 247 -0.83 -18.44 9.95
N PRO A 248 -1.36 -19.06 11.03
CA PRO A 248 -2.69 -19.65 10.99
C PRO A 248 -3.77 -18.57 10.88
N ALA A 249 -4.86 -18.90 10.18
CA ALA A 249 -6.04 -18.05 10.11
C ALA A 249 -6.63 -17.82 11.52
N GLY A 250 -7.01 -16.58 11.78
CA GLY A 250 -7.80 -16.20 12.95
C GLY A 250 -9.22 -16.76 12.88
N PRO A 251 -9.98 -16.63 13.99
CA PRO A 251 -11.34 -17.16 14.07
C PRO A 251 -12.24 -16.63 12.94
N LEU A 252 -13.16 -17.48 12.47
CA LEU A 252 -14.11 -17.16 11.38
C LEU A 252 -13.42 -16.63 10.12
N GLY A 253 -12.29 -17.22 9.72
CA GLY A 253 -11.55 -16.78 8.54
C GLY A 253 -11.03 -15.34 8.67
N GLY A 254 -10.63 -14.95 9.88
CA GLY A 254 -10.14 -13.61 10.21
C GLY A 254 -11.21 -12.56 10.52
N LEU A 255 -12.51 -12.88 10.44
CA LEU A 255 -13.59 -11.95 10.82
C LEU A 255 -13.97 -12.01 12.31
N GLY A 256 -13.48 -13.01 13.03
CA GLY A 256 -13.67 -13.15 14.47
C GLY A 256 -12.67 -12.33 15.30
N TYR A 257 -12.99 -12.13 16.57
CA TYR A 257 -12.17 -11.30 17.46
C TYR A 257 -10.86 -11.99 17.82
N ASN A 258 -9.74 -11.39 17.45
CA ASN A 258 -8.39 -11.91 17.67
C ASN A 258 -7.38 -10.79 18.03
N PRO A 259 -7.53 -10.14 19.20
CA PRO A 259 -6.74 -8.98 19.58
C PRO A 259 -5.26 -9.32 19.78
N ARG A 260 -4.38 -8.57 19.11
CA ARG A 260 -2.91 -8.69 19.23
C ARG A 260 -2.21 -7.38 18.87
N GLY A 261 -0.94 -7.24 19.21
CA GLY A 261 -0.16 -6.04 18.88
C GLY A 261 0.29 -6.00 17.41
N LEU A 262 0.47 -4.79 16.89
CA LEU A 262 1.05 -4.53 15.57
C LEU A 262 2.50 -5.02 15.49
N LYS A 263 2.84 -5.77 14.43
CA LYS A 263 4.22 -6.19 14.13
C LYS A 263 4.65 -5.68 12.76
N ARG A 264 5.93 -5.38 12.61
CA ARG A 264 6.53 -4.95 11.33
C ARG A 264 7.91 -5.54 11.14
N ASP A 265 8.31 -5.67 9.88
CA ASP A 265 9.62 -6.15 9.48
C ASP A 265 10.18 -5.31 8.33
N ILE A 266 10.37 -4.01 8.58
CA ILE A 266 10.81 -3.06 7.57
C ILE A 266 12.31 -3.16 7.36
N GLY A 267 12.71 -3.25 6.10
CA GLY A 267 14.12 -3.20 5.69
C GLY A 267 14.28 -2.84 4.21
N PRO A 268 15.49 -2.52 3.75
CA PRO A 268 15.70 -2.00 2.40
C PRO A 268 15.50 -3.03 1.28
N ALA A 269 15.69 -4.32 1.54
CA ALA A 269 15.76 -5.36 0.51
C ALA A 269 14.53 -5.39 -0.40
N MET A 270 13.33 -5.38 0.19
CA MET A 270 12.07 -5.39 -0.55
C MET A 270 11.88 -4.08 -1.33
N ASN A 271 12.08 -2.94 -0.69
CA ASN A 271 11.88 -1.63 -1.32
C ASN A 271 12.84 -1.42 -2.50
N GLN A 272 14.13 -1.77 -2.35
CA GLN A 272 15.14 -1.63 -3.41
C GLN A 272 14.86 -2.53 -4.60
N ARG A 273 14.36 -3.76 -4.37
CA ARG A 273 14.03 -4.69 -5.44
C ARG A 273 12.79 -4.25 -6.21
N TYR A 274 11.71 -3.94 -5.49
CA TYR A 274 10.39 -3.85 -6.09
C TYR A 274 9.91 -2.42 -6.35
N ALA A 275 10.42 -1.41 -5.64
CA ALA A 275 9.85 -0.07 -5.65
C ALA A 275 10.92 1.04 -5.63
N ASN A 276 11.82 0.98 -6.60
CA ASN A 276 12.85 2.00 -6.85
C ASN A 276 12.46 2.94 -8.02
N TRP A 277 13.32 3.90 -8.35
CA TRP A 277 13.05 4.84 -9.44
C TRP A 277 12.91 4.19 -10.82
N THR A 278 13.62 3.09 -11.08
CA THR A 278 13.45 2.30 -12.30
C THR A 278 12.04 1.71 -12.36
N THR A 279 11.53 1.16 -11.24
CA THR A 279 10.14 0.67 -11.18
C THR A 279 9.14 1.77 -11.53
N VAL A 280 9.29 2.96 -10.95
CA VAL A 280 8.40 4.11 -11.23
C VAL A 280 8.42 4.46 -12.72
N LEU A 281 9.61 4.57 -13.32
CA LEU A 281 9.72 4.87 -14.75
C LEU A 281 9.13 3.76 -15.63
N THR A 282 9.33 2.49 -15.26
CA THR A 282 8.72 1.35 -15.94
C THR A 282 7.19 1.42 -15.86
N LEU A 283 6.61 1.70 -14.69
CA LEU A 283 5.15 1.84 -14.55
C LEU A 283 4.59 2.95 -15.44
N LEU A 284 5.18 4.14 -15.38
CA LEU A 284 4.69 5.31 -16.12
C LEU A 284 4.85 5.17 -17.64
N SER A 285 5.77 4.33 -18.10
CA SER A 285 6.00 4.07 -19.52
C SER A 285 5.12 2.97 -20.13
N GLN A 286 4.30 2.27 -19.33
CA GLN A 286 3.51 1.15 -19.87
C GLN A 286 2.52 1.60 -20.95
N PRO A 287 2.35 0.84 -22.05
CA PRO A 287 1.55 1.28 -23.19
C PRO A 287 0.05 1.22 -22.92
N ASN A 288 -0.41 0.25 -22.14
CA ASN A 288 -1.82 -0.04 -21.86
C ASN A 288 -2.01 -0.55 -20.42
N ILE A 289 -3.27 -0.68 -20.00
CA ILE A 289 -3.63 -1.05 -18.62
C ILE A 289 -3.23 -2.50 -18.28
N ASP A 290 -3.28 -3.42 -19.24
CA ASP A 290 -2.84 -4.81 -19.03
C ASP A 290 -1.36 -4.85 -18.65
N ALA A 291 -0.49 -4.15 -19.41
CA ALA A 291 0.93 -4.08 -19.12
C ALA A 291 1.24 -3.31 -17.83
N PHE A 292 0.50 -2.23 -17.55
CA PHE A 292 0.59 -1.50 -16.27
C PHE A 292 0.32 -2.41 -15.07
N ARG A 293 -0.76 -3.20 -15.13
CA ARG A 293 -1.15 -4.14 -14.08
C ARG A 293 -0.12 -5.22 -13.80
N HIS A 294 0.51 -5.79 -14.83
CA HIS A 294 1.56 -6.79 -14.65
C HIS A 294 2.78 -6.24 -13.89
N VAL A 295 3.17 -4.98 -14.16
CA VAL A 295 4.26 -4.34 -13.40
C VAL A 295 3.79 -3.96 -12.00
N SER A 296 2.56 -3.45 -11.88
CA SER A 296 1.99 -2.89 -10.66
C SER A 296 1.71 -3.93 -9.57
N GLU A 297 1.02 -5.01 -9.92
CA GLU A 297 0.63 -6.09 -9.00
C GLU A 297 1.59 -7.28 -9.04
N GLY A 298 2.44 -7.34 -10.08
CA GLY A 298 3.30 -8.48 -10.34
C GLY A 298 2.61 -9.57 -11.16
N VAL A 299 3.28 -10.71 -11.27
CA VAL A 299 2.79 -11.92 -11.92
C VAL A 299 2.55 -12.98 -10.83
N PRO A 300 1.29 -13.40 -10.60
CA PRO A 300 0.95 -14.43 -9.64
C PRO A 300 1.87 -15.65 -9.75
N TYR A 301 2.23 -16.19 -8.59
CA TYR A 301 3.02 -17.43 -8.47
C TYR A 301 4.47 -17.32 -8.97
N THR A 302 4.96 -16.09 -9.15
CA THR A 302 6.37 -15.81 -9.44
C THR A 302 6.96 -14.88 -8.39
N PRO A 303 8.30 -14.81 -8.25
CA PRO A 303 8.96 -13.82 -7.40
C PRO A 303 8.76 -12.35 -7.82
N GLU A 304 8.14 -12.09 -8.97
CA GLU A 304 7.85 -10.75 -9.48
C GLU A 304 6.50 -10.30 -8.95
N ILE A 305 6.48 -9.75 -7.74
CA ILE A 305 5.26 -9.35 -7.00
C ILE A 305 4.92 -7.85 -7.13
N GLY A 306 5.62 -7.14 -8.02
CA GLY A 306 5.43 -5.71 -8.26
C GLY A 306 5.69 -4.81 -7.05
N PRO A 307 5.58 -3.47 -7.19
CA PRO A 307 5.63 -2.56 -6.06
C PRO A 307 4.42 -2.70 -5.13
N HIS A 308 3.27 -3.21 -5.60
CA HIS A 308 2.13 -3.49 -4.72
C HIS A 308 2.48 -4.55 -3.67
N GLY A 309 2.79 -5.78 -4.11
CA GLY A 309 3.18 -6.84 -3.20
C GLY A 309 4.48 -6.49 -2.47
N GLY A 310 5.48 -5.99 -3.19
CA GLY A 310 6.78 -5.65 -2.65
C GLY A 310 6.73 -4.70 -1.45
N MET A 311 5.82 -3.72 -1.46
CA MET A 311 5.71 -2.75 -0.37
C MET A 311 4.79 -3.20 0.77
N HIS A 312 3.79 -4.05 0.53
CA HIS A 312 3.10 -4.75 1.63
C HIS A 312 4.07 -5.64 2.42
N TYR A 313 4.86 -6.45 1.72
CA TYR A 313 5.87 -7.29 2.37
C TYR A 313 7.11 -6.51 2.82
N ASN A 314 7.27 -5.24 2.41
CA ASN A 314 8.23 -4.33 3.04
C ASN A 314 7.77 -3.89 4.43
N ILE A 315 6.47 -3.63 4.62
CA ILE A 315 5.90 -3.41 5.95
C ILE A 315 6.03 -4.71 6.76
N GLY A 316 5.70 -5.84 6.13
CA GLY A 316 5.86 -7.17 6.69
C GLY A 316 5.06 -7.34 7.98
N GLY A 317 5.50 -8.28 8.83
CA GLY A 317 4.88 -8.51 10.12
C GLY A 317 3.38 -8.82 10.06
N ASP A 318 2.61 -8.24 10.98
CA ASP A 318 1.20 -8.53 11.20
C ASP A 318 0.46 -7.22 11.52
N PRO A 319 -0.46 -6.76 10.64
CA PRO A 319 -0.99 -7.48 9.48
C PRO A 319 -0.35 -7.07 8.14
N GLY A 320 0.73 -6.28 8.11
CA GLY A 320 1.27 -5.70 6.87
C GLY A 320 1.63 -6.72 5.78
N GLY A 321 2.10 -7.90 6.17
CA GLY A 321 2.40 -9.01 5.24
C GLY A 321 1.22 -9.94 4.93
N ASP A 322 0.04 -9.76 5.53
CA ASP A 322 -1.14 -10.59 5.27
C ASP A 322 -2.01 -9.93 4.18
N LEU A 323 -2.18 -10.63 3.05
CA LEU A 323 -2.89 -10.13 1.87
C LEU A 323 -4.31 -9.64 2.15
N PHE A 324 -5.00 -10.21 3.13
CA PHE A 324 -6.39 -9.91 3.42
C PHE A 324 -6.53 -8.82 4.47
N THR A 325 -5.63 -8.79 5.44
CA THR A 325 -5.71 -7.92 6.62
C THR A 325 -4.72 -6.76 6.60
N SER A 326 -3.92 -6.60 5.54
CA SER A 326 -2.96 -5.51 5.38
C SER A 326 -3.50 -4.09 5.64
N PRO A 327 -4.79 -3.73 5.40
CA PRO A 327 -5.31 -2.42 5.80
C PRO A 327 -5.30 -2.16 7.31
N GLY A 328 -5.11 -3.20 8.12
CA GLY A 328 -4.93 -3.09 9.55
C GLY A 328 -3.62 -2.42 9.97
N ASP A 329 -2.64 -2.31 9.08
CA ASP A 329 -1.48 -1.45 9.29
C ASP A 329 -1.77 -0.02 8.76
N PRO A 330 -1.59 1.05 9.57
CA PRO A 330 -1.78 2.43 9.11
C PRO A 330 -0.98 2.83 7.85
N ALA A 331 0.12 2.13 7.56
CA ALA A 331 0.95 2.37 6.38
C ALA A 331 0.30 1.88 5.06
N PHE A 332 -0.70 1.02 5.12
CA PHE A 332 -1.49 0.59 3.95
C PHE A 332 -1.99 1.80 3.15
N TRP A 333 -2.54 2.79 3.86
CA TRP A 333 -3.24 3.93 3.25
C TRP A 333 -2.30 4.87 2.49
N VAL A 334 -1.07 5.04 2.98
CA VAL A 334 -0.04 5.83 2.27
C VAL A 334 0.61 5.04 1.13
N HIS A 335 0.74 3.71 1.28
CA HIS A 335 1.18 2.83 0.19
C HIS A 335 0.17 2.89 -0.98
N HIS A 336 -1.11 2.67 -0.70
CA HIS A 336 -2.16 2.74 -1.73
C HIS A 336 -2.43 4.16 -2.23
N GLY A 337 -2.11 5.19 -1.44
CA GLY A 337 -2.02 6.58 -1.92
C GLY A 337 -1.01 6.73 -3.07
N GLN A 338 0.14 6.04 -2.99
CA GLN A 338 1.16 6.04 -4.06
C GLN A 338 0.76 5.10 -5.22
N MET A 339 0.09 3.97 -4.96
CA MET A 339 -0.48 3.14 -6.02
C MET A 339 -1.46 3.94 -6.89
N ASP A 340 -2.35 4.69 -6.24
CA ASP A 340 -3.28 5.59 -6.94
C ASP A 340 -2.56 6.75 -7.64
N ARG A 341 -1.50 7.31 -7.04
CA ARG A 341 -0.63 8.32 -7.71
C ARG A 341 -0.06 7.79 -9.01
N MET A 342 0.53 6.60 -9.00
CA MET A 342 1.12 5.99 -10.21
C MET A 342 0.08 5.78 -11.29
N TRP A 343 -1.12 5.29 -10.94
CA TRP A 343 -2.20 5.12 -11.90
C TRP A 343 -2.70 6.47 -12.43
N ALA A 344 -2.96 7.45 -11.57
CA ALA A 344 -3.44 8.78 -11.95
C ALA A 344 -2.45 9.51 -12.89
N VAL A 345 -1.15 9.45 -12.58
CA VAL A 345 -0.08 10.03 -13.42
C VAL A 345 -0.01 9.29 -14.74
N TRP A 346 -0.01 7.95 -14.74
CA TRP A 346 -0.04 7.16 -15.97
C TRP A 346 -1.27 7.51 -16.84
N GLN A 347 -2.47 7.63 -16.25
CA GLN A 347 -3.67 8.06 -17.00
C GLN A 347 -3.49 9.45 -17.62
N ALA A 348 -2.96 10.41 -16.86
CA ALA A 348 -2.72 11.78 -17.32
C ALA A 348 -1.63 11.89 -18.41
N LEU A 349 -0.61 11.02 -18.37
CA LEU A 349 0.44 10.93 -19.39
C LEU A 349 -0.03 10.29 -20.71
N GLY A 350 -1.26 9.77 -20.76
CA GLY A 350 -1.87 9.25 -21.98
C GLY A 350 -1.82 10.24 -23.15
N SER A 351 -2.00 9.71 -24.36
CA SER A 351 -2.03 10.53 -25.57
C SER A 351 -3.09 11.63 -25.43
N PRO A 352 -2.78 12.90 -25.74
CA PRO A 352 -3.73 14.00 -25.64
C PRO A 352 -4.95 13.83 -26.56
N PHE A 353 -4.89 12.89 -27.51
CA PHE A 353 -5.96 12.57 -28.46
C PHE A 353 -6.78 11.33 -28.08
N SER A 354 -6.49 10.69 -26.94
CA SER A 354 -7.16 9.47 -26.49
C SER A 354 -7.48 9.51 -25.00
N THR A 355 -8.77 9.37 -24.67
CA THR A 355 -9.25 9.15 -23.29
C THR A 355 -9.24 7.67 -22.91
N THR A 356 -8.58 6.81 -23.70
CA THR A 356 -8.62 5.36 -23.53
C THR A 356 -8.14 4.94 -22.15
N ARG A 357 -7.11 5.59 -21.58
CA ARG A 357 -6.62 5.30 -20.22
C ARG A 357 -7.64 5.55 -19.09
N TYR A 358 -8.73 6.28 -19.36
CA TYR A 358 -9.81 6.55 -18.41
C TYR A 358 -11.05 5.66 -18.61
N THR A 359 -11.03 4.77 -19.59
CA THR A 359 -12.21 3.94 -19.94
C THR A 359 -11.86 2.49 -20.24
N ASP A 360 -10.61 2.21 -20.58
CA ASP A 360 -10.10 0.88 -20.86
C ASP A 360 -9.73 0.14 -19.57
N LEU A 361 -10.32 -1.04 -19.40
CA LEU A 361 -10.03 -1.97 -18.31
C LEU A 361 -9.21 -3.18 -18.78
N GLY A 362 -8.79 -3.19 -20.04
CA GLY A 362 -7.94 -4.22 -20.63
C GLY A 362 -8.71 -5.44 -21.10
N SER A 363 -7.96 -6.44 -21.54
CA SER A 363 -8.49 -7.75 -21.97
C SER A 363 -7.63 -8.92 -21.51
N GLY A 364 -6.54 -8.64 -20.77
CA GLY A 364 -5.67 -9.66 -20.21
C GLY A 364 -6.30 -10.35 -19.00
N PRO A 365 -5.57 -11.29 -18.36
CA PRO A 365 -6.08 -12.05 -17.23
C PRO A 365 -6.60 -11.17 -16.08
N TYR A 366 -6.00 -9.99 -15.86
CA TYR A 366 -6.40 -9.07 -14.78
C TYR A 366 -7.45 -8.05 -15.25
N ALA A 367 -8.09 -8.25 -16.40
CA ALA A 367 -9.26 -7.49 -16.82
C ALA A 367 -10.57 -8.12 -16.33
N HIS A 368 -10.50 -9.32 -15.77
CA HIS A 368 -11.64 -10.11 -15.29
C HIS A 368 -12.01 -9.80 -13.84
N GLN A 369 -13.21 -10.19 -13.40
CA GLN A 369 -13.74 -9.89 -12.05
C GLN A 369 -13.12 -10.75 -10.94
N SER A 370 -12.56 -11.91 -11.30
CA SER A 370 -11.89 -12.85 -10.39
C SER A 370 -10.36 -12.73 -10.45
N TRP A 371 -9.70 -13.10 -9.36
CA TRP A 371 -8.25 -13.20 -9.24
C TRP A 371 -7.61 -13.90 -10.44
N ALA A 372 -6.84 -13.16 -11.25
CA ALA A 372 -6.15 -13.66 -12.43
C ALA A 372 -7.04 -14.49 -13.38
N ASN A 373 -8.36 -14.23 -13.40
CA ASN A 373 -9.36 -15.03 -14.11
C ASN A 373 -9.46 -16.50 -13.64
N GLU A 374 -9.23 -16.74 -12.34
CA GLU A 374 -9.29 -18.05 -11.66
C GLU A 374 -10.27 -18.00 -10.47
N PRO A 375 -11.45 -18.65 -10.56
CA PRO A 375 -12.01 -19.32 -11.74
C PRO A 375 -12.36 -18.31 -12.85
N PRO A 376 -12.58 -18.76 -14.11
CA PRO A 376 -12.94 -17.87 -15.20
C PRO A 376 -14.19 -17.03 -14.88
N SER A 377 -14.11 -15.72 -15.13
CA SER A 377 -15.21 -14.77 -14.95
C SER A 377 -15.36 -13.86 -16.18
N PRO A 378 -16.46 -13.11 -16.32
CA PRO A 378 -16.58 -12.09 -17.35
C PRO A 378 -15.48 -11.01 -17.25
N LEU A 379 -15.22 -10.34 -18.37
CA LEU A 379 -14.46 -9.08 -18.36
C LEU A 379 -15.21 -8.05 -17.51
N THR A 380 -14.47 -7.26 -16.74
CA THR A 380 -15.01 -6.25 -15.86
C THR A 380 -15.55 -5.08 -16.69
N PRO A 381 -16.85 -4.74 -16.61
CA PRO A 381 -17.39 -3.57 -17.30
C PRO A 381 -17.22 -2.29 -16.47
N LEU A 382 -17.24 -1.12 -17.12
CA LEU A 382 -17.28 0.17 -16.39
C LEU A 382 -18.53 0.33 -15.50
N THR A 383 -19.59 -0.44 -15.75
CA THR A 383 -20.81 -0.48 -14.94
C THR A 383 -20.68 -1.39 -13.71
N GLU A 384 -19.56 -2.09 -13.54
CA GLU A 384 -19.31 -2.92 -12.37
C GLU A 384 -19.43 -2.07 -11.10
N VAL A 385 -20.12 -2.64 -10.09
CA VAL A 385 -20.32 -2.00 -8.81
C VAL A 385 -19.13 -2.32 -7.90
N LEU A 386 -18.48 -1.27 -7.41
CA LEU A 386 -17.49 -1.33 -6.36
C LEU A 386 -18.21 -1.28 -5.02
N ASP A 387 -18.47 -2.46 -4.46
CA ASP A 387 -19.12 -2.59 -3.17
C ASP A 387 -18.13 -2.28 -2.03
N MET A 388 -18.56 -1.50 -1.04
CA MET A 388 -17.73 -1.16 0.14
C MET A 388 -18.31 -1.77 1.43
N GLY A 389 -19.29 -2.67 1.32
CA GLY A 389 -19.97 -3.29 2.45
C GLY A 389 -20.51 -2.25 3.42
N TYR A 390 -20.06 -2.33 4.68
CA TYR A 390 -20.42 -1.37 5.74
C TYR A 390 -19.37 -0.27 5.95
N ALA A 391 -18.25 -0.31 5.24
CA ALA A 391 -17.17 0.67 5.41
C ALA A 391 -17.56 2.04 4.85
N ALA A 392 -18.24 2.05 3.70
CA ALA A 392 -18.59 3.24 2.93
C ALA A 392 -19.73 2.96 1.92
N PRO A 393 -20.29 4.00 1.26
CA PRO A 393 -21.17 3.82 0.10
C PRO A 393 -20.49 3.15 -1.09
N SER A 394 -21.24 2.32 -1.81
CA SER A 394 -20.81 1.67 -3.05
C SER A 394 -20.95 2.61 -4.26
N THR A 395 -20.15 2.40 -5.31
CA THR A 395 -20.17 3.20 -6.54
C THR A 395 -19.94 2.31 -7.76
N THR A 396 -19.84 2.87 -8.97
CA THR A 396 -19.43 2.13 -10.17
C THR A 396 -18.02 2.48 -10.60
N ILE A 397 -17.35 1.57 -11.33
CA ILE A 397 -16.02 1.84 -11.88
C ILE A 397 -16.01 3.14 -12.71
N ALA A 398 -17.02 3.35 -13.56
CA ALA A 398 -17.15 4.55 -14.39
C ALA A 398 -17.01 5.86 -13.59
N ASN A 399 -17.51 5.90 -12.35
CA ASN A 399 -17.50 7.09 -11.51
C ASN A 399 -16.13 7.38 -10.89
N VAL A 400 -15.22 6.40 -10.87
CA VAL A 400 -13.92 6.51 -10.17
C VAL A 400 -12.72 6.47 -11.11
N MET A 401 -12.93 6.33 -12.42
CA MET A 401 -11.84 6.27 -13.38
C MET A 401 -10.99 7.53 -13.46
N SER A 402 -11.50 8.70 -13.06
CA SER A 402 -10.77 9.97 -13.08
C SER A 402 -10.79 10.64 -11.72
N THR A 403 -9.62 11.06 -11.22
CA THR A 403 -9.46 11.80 -9.94
C THR A 403 -10.11 13.20 -9.94
N THR A 404 -10.67 13.62 -11.06
CA THR A 404 -11.39 14.90 -11.23
C THR A 404 -12.81 14.72 -11.78
N GLY A 405 -13.31 13.48 -11.76
CA GLY A 405 -14.68 13.11 -12.14
C GLY A 405 -15.48 12.61 -10.94
N GLY A 406 -16.81 12.56 -11.07
CA GLY A 406 -17.70 12.12 -10.00
C GLY A 406 -17.57 12.97 -8.73
N GLU A 407 -17.37 12.29 -7.59
CA GLU A 407 -17.12 12.91 -6.28
C GLU A 407 -15.65 13.37 -6.10
N PHE A 408 -14.76 12.99 -7.01
CA PHE A 408 -13.35 13.31 -6.89
C PHE A 408 -13.04 14.71 -7.40
N CYS A 409 -12.17 15.41 -6.67
CA CYS A 409 -11.52 16.62 -7.14
C CYS A 409 -10.13 16.72 -6.50
N TYR A 410 -9.25 15.79 -6.87
CA TYR A 410 -7.88 15.76 -6.39
C TYR A 410 -6.86 15.39 -7.47
N PHE A 411 -5.61 15.72 -7.22
CA PHE A 411 -4.46 15.18 -7.92
C PHE A 411 -3.25 15.10 -6.97
N TYR A 412 -2.05 14.85 -7.50
CA TYR A 412 -0.83 14.63 -6.74
C TYR A 412 0.19 15.75 -6.99
N LEU A 413 0.97 16.08 -5.96
CA LEU A 413 2.17 16.92 -6.03
C LEU A 413 3.40 16.06 -5.81
#